data_AF-A0A1N7F3Q5-F1
#
_entry.id   AF-A0A1N7F3Q5-F1
#
_cell.length_a   1.000
_cell.length_b   1.000
_cell.length_c   1.000
_cell.angle_alpha   90.00
_cell.angle_beta   90.00
_cell.angle_gamma   90.00
#
_symmetry.space_group_name_H-M   'P 1'
#
loop_
_entity.id
_entity.type
_entity.pdbx_description
1 polymer ?
#
loop_
_entity_poly.entity_id
_entity_poly.type
_entity_poly.pdbx_seq_one_letter_code
_entity_poly.pdbx_strand_id
1 'polypeptide(L)'
;MRAIAPSRDTGRVFVALCSLVIAIGVIFIGASLLAVAAFVNGITIDVPFVATFRGFVDSTGSNEVTVDGSWMAVLVLIVLLAAPLPFVAMTRHLDRP
;
A
#
# COMPACT_ATOMS: atom_id res chain seq x y z
N MET A 1 -35.18 -5.05 -24.28
CA MET A 1 -34.14 -5.07 -23.22
C MET A 1 -33.45 -3.71 -23.22
N ARG A 2 -33.68 -2.86 -22.21
CA ARG A 2 -32.96 -1.60 -22.06
C ARG A 2 -31.62 -1.90 -21.38
N ALA A 3 -30.52 -1.69 -22.08
CA ALA A 3 -29.20 -1.71 -21.47
C ALA A 3 -29.12 -0.55 -20.47
N ILE A 4 -29.09 -0.87 -19.18
CA ILE A 4 -28.76 0.09 -18.13
C ILE A 4 -27.27 0.35 -18.31
N ALA A 5 -26.94 1.40 -19.06
CA ALA A 5 -25.56 1.87 -19.14
C ALA A 5 -25.13 2.21 -17.70
N PRO A 6 -24.08 1.56 -17.16
CA PRO A 6 -23.60 1.91 -15.82
C PRO A 6 -23.27 3.39 -15.82
N SER A 7 -23.79 4.11 -14.83
CA SER A 7 -23.53 5.55 -14.70
C SER A 7 -22.02 5.78 -14.75
N ARG A 8 -21.59 6.86 -15.41
CA ARG A 8 -20.18 7.19 -15.61
C ARG A 8 -19.39 7.26 -14.29
N ASP A 9 -20.08 7.44 -13.17
CA ASP A 9 -19.51 7.42 -11.83
C ASP A 9 -19.24 6.00 -11.33
N THR A 10 -20.03 4.99 -11.73
CA THR A 10 -19.79 3.57 -11.44
C THR A 10 -18.43 3.10 -11.96
N GLY A 11 -18.04 3.51 -13.17
CA GLY A 11 -16.73 3.17 -13.73
C GLY A 11 -15.56 3.80 -12.97
N ARG A 12 -15.72 5.04 -12.50
CA ARG A 12 -14.68 5.74 -11.71
C ARG A 12 -14.52 5.15 -10.32
N VAL A 13 -15.62 4.81 -9.67
CA VAL A 13 -15.61 4.12 -8.36
C VAL A 13 -14.93 2.76 -8.49
N PHE A 14 -15.21 2.00 -9.55
CA PHE A 14 -14.56 0.71 -9.78
C PHE A 14 -13.03 0.84 -9.93
N VAL A 15 -12.55 1.78 -10.75
CA VAL A 15 -11.11 2.02 -10.93
C VAL A 15 -10.46 2.47 -9.63
N ALA A 16 -11.11 3.35 -8.85
CA ALA A 16 -10.62 3.78 -7.55
C ALA A 16 -10.51 2.62 -6.56
N LEU A 17 -11.52 1.75 -6.49
CA LEU A 17 -11.50 0.56 -5.62
C LEU A 17 -10.42 -0.44 -6.03
N CYS A 18 -10.30 -0.75 -7.32
CA CYS A 18 -9.23 -1.63 -7.81
C CYS A 18 -7.84 -1.06 -7.52
N SER A 19 -7.64 0.25 -7.74
CA SER A 19 -6.38 0.92 -7.41
C SER A 19 -6.06 0.84 -5.93
N LEU A 20 -7.06 1.01 -5.07
CA LEU A 20 -6.91 0.95 -3.62
C LEU A 20 -6.53 -0.47 -3.16
N VAL A 21 -7.16 -1.50 -3.71
CA VAL A 21 -6.81 -2.91 -3.43
C VAL A 21 -5.38 -3.23 -3.87
N ILE A 22 -4.96 -2.75 -5.05
CA ILE A 22 -3.60 -2.95 -5.54
C ILE A 22 -2.58 -2.25 -4.62
N ALA A 23 -2.86 -1.01 -4.21
CA ALA A 23 -1.99 -0.25 -3.31
C ALA A 23 -1.82 -0.96 -1.95
N ILE A 24 -2.91 -1.48 -1.37
CA ILE A 24 -2.86 -2.29 -0.15
C ILE A 24 -1.98 -3.53 -0.34
N GLY A 25 -2.16 -4.25 -1.46
CA GLY A 25 -1.37 -5.44 -1.76
C GLY A 25 0.13 -5.15 -1.88
N VAL A 26 0.50 -4.08 -2.58
CA VAL A 26 1.90 -3.66 -2.74
C VAL A 26 2.54 -3.33 -1.40
N ILE A 27 1.83 -2.63 -0.51
CA ILE A 27 2.33 -2.29 0.82
C ILE A 27 2.52 -3.55 1.67
N PHE A 28 1.57 -4.50 1.63
CA PHE A 28 1.70 -5.77 2.34
C PHE A 28 2.90 -6.59 1.88
N ILE A 29 3.12 -6.68 0.57
CA ILE A 29 4.27 -7.41 -0.01
C ILE A 29 5.58 -6.72 0.41
N GLY A 30 5.64 -5.39 0.29
CA GLY A 30 6.81 -4.61 0.71
C GLY A 30 7.12 -4.80 2.19
N ALA A 31 6.14 -4.63 3.07
CA ALA A 31 6.29 -4.81 4.51
C ALA A 31 6.75 -6.24 4.87
N SER A 32 6.23 -7.26 4.19
CA SER A 32 6.63 -8.65 4.40
C SER A 32 8.09 -8.89 3.99
N LEU A 33 8.53 -8.34 2.85
CA LEU A 33 9.92 -8.43 2.40
C LEU A 33 10.88 -7.72 3.36
N LEU A 34 10.49 -6.54 3.86
CA LEU A 34 11.24 -5.78 4.86
C LEU A 34 11.36 -6.55 6.19
N ALA A 35 10.27 -7.16 6.64
CA ALA A 35 10.26 -7.99 7.83
C ALA A 35 11.20 -9.21 7.68
N VAL A 36 11.15 -9.89 6.54
CA VAL A 36 12.06 -11.02 6.25
C VAL A 36 13.51 -10.54 6.18
N ALA A 37 13.78 -9.41 5.54
CA ALA A 37 15.14 -8.87 5.45
C ALA A 37 15.73 -8.51 6.82
N ALA A 38 14.92 -7.90 7.69
CA ALA A 38 15.30 -7.60 9.08
C ALA A 38 15.52 -8.88 9.90
N PHE A 39 14.65 -9.88 9.73
CA PHE A 39 14.75 -11.19 10.40
C PHE A 39 16.01 -11.97 9.99
N VAL A 40 16.34 -12.01 8.70
CA VAL A 40 17.48 -12.79 8.19
C VAL A 40 18.81 -12.16 8.57
N ASN A 41 18.92 -10.83 8.49
CA ASN A 41 20.17 -10.13 8.68
C ASN A 41 20.38 -9.59 10.11
N GLY A 42 19.36 -9.67 10.97
CA GLY A 42 19.41 -9.08 12.33
C GLY A 42 19.61 -7.55 12.30
N ILE A 43 19.14 -6.90 11.23
CA ILE A 43 19.30 -5.46 11.02
C ILE A 43 18.02 -4.72 11.35
N THR A 44 18.17 -3.44 11.71
CA THR A 44 17.04 -2.53 11.85
C THR A 44 16.82 -1.81 10.53
N ILE A 45 15.62 -1.94 9.96
CA ILE A 45 15.19 -1.19 8.79
C ILE A 45 14.11 -0.21 9.22
N ASP A 46 14.42 1.09 9.15
CA ASP A 46 13.48 2.15 9.47
C ASP A 46 12.89 2.73 8.19
N VAL A 47 11.58 2.54 7.99
CA VAL A 47 10.84 3.22 6.94
C VAL A 47 10.19 4.44 7.59
N PRO A 48 10.77 5.64 7.40
CA PRO A 48 10.31 6.83 8.12
C PRO A 48 8.82 7.04 7.89
N PHE A 49 8.13 7.40 8.96
CA PHE A 49 6.68 7.56 9.07
C PHE A 49 5.86 6.26 9.03
N VAL A 50 6.27 5.19 8.34
CA VAL A 50 5.41 4.02 8.08
C VAL A 50 5.61 2.90 9.10
N ALA A 51 6.83 2.37 9.20
CA ALA A 51 7.14 1.23 10.07
C ALA A 51 8.66 1.08 10.28
N THR A 52 9.04 0.71 11.49
CA THR A 52 10.38 0.31 11.89
C THR A 52 10.39 -1.21 12.10
N PHE A 53 11.24 -1.91 11.36
CA PHE A 53 11.47 -3.35 11.46
C PHE A 53 12.78 -3.57 12.21
N ARG A 54 12.72 -4.11 13.42
CA ARG A 54 13.89 -4.42 14.24
C ARG A 54 14.10 -5.93 14.28
N GLY A 55 15.10 -6.41 13.54
CA GLY A 55 15.59 -7.78 13.70
C GLY A 55 16.55 -7.87 14.88
N PHE A 56 16.38 -8.85 15.75
CA PHE A 56 17.33 -9.18 16.81
C PHE A 56 17.40 -10.69 17.02
N VAL A 57 18.49 -11.15 17.61
CA VAL A 57 18.69 -12.54 17.98
C VAL A 57 18.34 -12.67 19.45
N ASP A 58 17.32 -13.47 19.77
CA ASP A 58 16.92 -13.75 21.15
C ASP A 58 18.01 -14.56 21.87
N SER A 59 17.99 -14.52 23.19
CA SER A 59 18.87 -15.26 24.12
C SER A 59 18.92 -16.77 23.89
N THR A 60 17.91 -17.33 23.22
CA THR A 60 17.87 -18.74 22.79
C THR A 60 18.57 -19.03 21.45
N GLY A 61 19.09 -18.00 20.77
CA GLY A 61 19.70 -18.09 19.44
C GLY A 61 18.70 -18.07 18.29
N SER A 62 17.41 -17.82 18.56
CA SER A 62 16.37 -17.67 17.54
C SER A 62 16.35 -16.24 17.01
N ASN A 63 16.25 -16.08 15.68
CA ASN A 63 15.99 -14.77 15.10
C ASN A 63 14.55 -14.37 15.40
N GLU A 64 14.35 -13.10 15.76
CA GLU A 64 13.05 -12.49 15.95
C GLU A 64 12.99 -11.14 15.23
N VAL A 65 11.78 -10.73 14.86
CA VAL A 65 11.56 -9.41 14.26
C VAL A 65 10.41 -8.72 14.98
N THR A 66 10.66 -7.50 15.46
CA THR A 66 9.61 -6.62 15.98
C THR A 66 9.28 -5.57 14.93
N VAL A 67 7.99 -5.40 14.67
CA VAL A 67 7.47 -4.39 13.75
C VAL A 67 6.73 -3.36 14.57
N ASP A 68 7.29 -2.15 14.62
CA ASP A 68 6.64 -1.00 15.25
C ASP A 68 6.24 -0.03 14.13
N GLY A 69 5.05 0.56 14.17
CA GLY A 69 4.58 1.34 13.02
C GLY A 69 3.28 2.08 13.27
N SER A 70 3.01 3.06 12.42
CA SER A 70 1.83 3.91 12.53
C SER A 70 0.77 3.53 11.51
N TRP A 71 -0.38 3.06 12.01
CA TRP A 71 -1.56 2.79 11.17
C TRP A 71 -2.01 4.02 10.38
N MET A 72 -1.89 5.23 10.94
CA MET A 72 -2.25 6.46 10.23
C MET A 72 -1.33 6.72 9.04
N ALA A 73 -0.03 6.49 9.20
CA ALA A 73 0.91 6.70 8.12
C ALA A 73 0.77 5.64 7.01
N VAL A 74 0.49 4.39 7.37
CA VAL A 74 0.16 3.33 6.41
C VAL A 74 -1.06 3.73 5.58
N LEU A 75 -2.12 4.24 6.20
CA LEU A 75 -3.32 4.72 5.50
C LEU A 75 -3.02 5.89 4.55
N VAL A 76 -2.21 6.87 4.99
CA VAL A 76 -1.79 7.99 4.13
C VAL A 76 -1.00 7.47 2.93
N LEU A 77 -0.10 6.52 3.13
CA LEU A 77 0.69 5.92 2.05
C LEU A 77 -0.21 5.17 1.04
N ILE A 78 -1.19 4.39 1.52
CA ILE A 78 -2.16 3.70 0.67
C ILE A 78 -2.91 4.72 -0.20
N VAL A 79 -3.41 5.80 0.39
CA VAL A 79 -4.14 6.85 -0.33
C VAL A 79 -3.24 7.55 -1.35
N LEU A 80 -1.99 7.85 -0.99
CA LEU A 80 -1.01 8.47 -1.88
C LEU A 80 -0.69 7.58 -3.09
N LEU A 81 -0.51 6.26 -2.88
CA LEU A 81 -0.29 5.28 -3.94
C LEU A 81 -1.54 5.01 -4.78
N ALA A 82 -2.72 5.13 -4.19
CA ALA A 82 -3.98 4.94 -4.89
C ALA A 82 -4.44 6.20 -5.66
N ALA A 83 -3.93 7.39 -5.33
CA ALA A 83 -4.28 8.66 -5.96
C ALA A 83 -3.91 8.85 -7.45
N PRO A 84 -2.83 8.27 -8.03
CA PRO A 84 -2.42 8.56 -9.40
C PRO A 84 -3.42 8.06 -10.44
N LEU A 85 -4.00 6.87 -10.23
CA LEU A 85 -4.99 6.26 -11.13
C LEU A 85 -6.30 7.07 -11.25
N PRO A 86 -6.97 7.47 -10.15
CA PRO A 86 -8.14 8.34 -10.22
C PRO A 86 -7.78 9.75 -10.70
N PHE A 87 -6.59 10.28 -10.38
CA PHE A 87 -6.13 11.56 -10.91
C PHE A 87 -5.98 11.52 -12.43
N VAL A 88 -5.32 10.51 -12.99
CA VAL A 88 -5.19 10.32 -14.45
C VAL A 88 -6.56 10.09 -15.11
N ALA A 89 -7.47 9.37 -14.46
CA ALA A 89 -8.83 9.18 -14.95
C ALA A 89 -9.63 10.50 -14.99
N MET A 90 -9.36 11.44 -14.09
CA MET A 90 -9.95 12.79 -14.10
C MET A 90 -9.28 13.71 -15.13
N THR A 91 -7.95 13.72 -15.25
CA THR A 91 -7.23 14.62 -16.16
C THR A 91 -7.41 14.27 -17.63
N ARG A 92 -7.46 12.97 -17.99
CA ARG A 92 -7.76 12.55 -19.37
C ARG A 92 -9.16 12.91 -19.86
N HIS A 93 -10.04 13.36 -18.96
CA HIS A 93 -11.35 13.90 -19.31
C HIS A 93 -11.35 15.40 -19.57
N LEU A 94 -10.35 16.14 -19.08
CA LEU A 94 -10.21 17.57 -19.35
C LEU A 94 -9.61 17.82 -20.75
N ASP A 95 -8.83 16.87 -21.26
CA ASP A 95 -8.20 16.91 -22.59
C ASP A 95 -9.07 16.36 -23.74
N ARG A 96 -10.33 15.99 -23.48
CA ARG A 96 -11.27 15.59 -24.54
C ARG A 96 -12.23 16.76 -24.86
N PRO A 97 -12.03 17.49 -25.99
CA PRO A 97 -12.98 18.48 -26.48
C PRO A 97 -14.33 17.85 -26.88
#